data_AF-A0A966F6Q2-F1
#
_entry.id   AF-A0A966F6Q2-F1
#
_cell.length_a   1.000
_cell.length_b   1.000
_cell.length_c   1.000
_cell.angle_alpha   90.00
_cell.angle_beta   90.00
_cell.angle_gamma   90.00
#
_symmetry.space_group_name_H-M   'P 1'
#
loop_
_entity.id
_entity.type
_entity.pdbx_description
1 polymer ?
#
loop_
_entity_poly.entity_id
_entity_poly.type
_entity_poly.pdbx_seq_one_letter_code
_entity_poly.pdbx_strand_id
1 'polypeptide(L)'
;VIGPGGRVINEIIKECVVSIEVEDTGKIFVTAEKEEAAKKAISWIKNITREAKVGEIFQGKVKKILDFGAFVEIFPGQEGLVHISQLAPFRVERVEDIVKVGDIVPVKVISIDEQGRINLSLKAAKEKSK
;
A
#
# COMPACT_ATOMS: atom_id res chain seq x y z
N VAL A 1 -2.21 -3.37 18.08
CA VAL A 1 -2.64 -2.92 16.73
C VAL A 1 -1.72 -1.80 16.31
N ILE A 2 -0.70 -2.10 15.52
CA ILE A 2 0.03 -1.08 14.77
C ILE A 2 0.60 -1.80 13.54
N GLY A 3 0.13 -1.44 12.34
CA GLY A 3 0.69 -1.94 11.08
C GLY A 3 2.11 -1.43 10.84
N PRO A 4 2.76 -1.79 9.72
CA PRO A 4 4.12 -1.35 9.38
C PRO A 4 4.32 0.19 9.38
N GLY A 5 3.25 0.98 9.21
CA GLY A 5 3.27 2.44 9.40
C GLY A 5 3.60 2.89 10.83
N GLY A 6 3.39 2.04 11.84
CA GLY A 6 3.69 2.32 13.24
C GLY A 6 5.17 2.44 13.56
N ARG A 7 6.04 1.73 12.82
CA ARG A 7 7.49 1.82 13.04
C ARG A 7 8.02 3.18 12.62
N VAL A 8 7.48 3.72 11.53
CA VAL A 8 7.91 4.99 10.96
C VAL A 8 7.44 6.16 11.81
N ILE A 9 6.22 6.09 12.37
CA ILE A 9 5.71 7.11 13.31
C ILE A 9 6.60 7.19 14.55
N ASN A 10 7.01 6.04 15.11
CA ASN A 10 7.94 6.02 16.25
C ASN A 10 9.32 6.62 15.92
N GLU A 11 9.83 6.46 14.70
CA GLU A 11 11.10 7.05 14.26
C GLU A 11 11.00 8.58 14.16
N ILE A 12 9.90 9.09 13.57
CA ILE A 12 9.64 10.53 13.44
C ILE A 12 9.48 11.21 14.80
N ILE A 13 8.76 10.58 15.73
CA ILE A 13 8.59 11.10 17.11
C ILE A 13 9.96 11.23 17.79
N LYS A 14 10.85 10.25 17.56
CA LYS A 14 12.18 10.20 18.18
C LYS A 14 13.16 11.22 17.61
N GLU A 15 13.09 11.49 16.31
CA GLU A 15 14.00 12.44 15.63
C GLU A 15 13.53 13.90 15.70
N CYS A 16 12.22 14.14 15.60
CA CYS A 16 11.68 15.49 15.49
C CYS A 16 11.15 16.06 16.82
N VAL A 17 11.12 15.27 17.90
CA VAL A 17 10.51 15.65 19.20
C VAL A 17 9.10 16.20 19.00
N VAL A 18 8.27 15.40 18.34
CA VAL A 18 6.88 15.73 18.04
C VAL A 18 5.95 14.71 18.66
N SER A 19 4.83 15.16 19.20
CA SER A 19 3.74 14.28 19.63
C SER A 19 2.76 14.14 18.47
N ILE A 20 2.49 12.91 18.04
CA ILE A 20 1.56 12.61 16.96
C ILE A 20 0.40 11.81 17.56
N GLU A 21 -0.79 12.37 17.52
CA GLU A 21 -2.04 11.69 17.86
C GLU A 21 -2.81 11.38 16.59
N VAL A 22 -3.28 10.15 16.45
CA VAL A 22 -4.09 9.70 15.31
C VAL A 22 -5.48 9.38 15.82
N GLU A 23 -6.49 10.09 15.32
CA GLU A 23 -7.89 9.76 15.57
C GLU A 23 -8.37 8.69 14.58
N ASP A 24 -9.28 7.81 15.02
CA ASP A 24 -9.93 6.77 14.20
C ASP A 24 -10.73 7.33 13.01
N THR A 25 -10.90 8.65 12.94
CA THR A 25 -11.55 9.36 11.83
C THR A 25 -10.59 9.72 10.69
N GLY A 26 -9.31 9.34 10.78
CA GLY A 26 -8.28 9.65 9.78
C GLY A 26 -7.67 11.04 9.91
N LYS A 27 -7.91 11.72 11.04
CA LYS A 27 -7.26 12.99 11.37
C LYS A 27 -5.99 12.73 12.19
N ILE A 28 -4.88 13.30 11.72
CA ILE A 28 -3.58 13.22 12.39
C ILE A 28 -3.29 14.59 13.00
N PHE A 29 -3.18 14.63 14.33
CA PHE A 29 -2.78 15.81 15.09
C PHE A 29 -1.28 15.74 15.35
N VAL A 30 -0.55 16.74 14.86
CA VAL A 30 0.88 16.85 15.07
C VAL A 30 1.14 18.04 15.99
N THR A 31 1.68 17.76 17.17
CA THR A 31 2.11 18.76 18.15
C THR A 31 3.63 18.81 18.15
N ALA A 32 4.21 19.99 17.97
CA ALA A 32 5.66 20.19 17.95
C ALA A 32 6.05 21.43 18.76
N GLU A 33 7.19 21.37 19.44
CA GLU A 33 7.72 22.52 20.19
C GLU A 33 8.36 23.59 19.30
N LYS A 34 8.68 23.25 18.04
CA LYS A 34 9.29 24.15 17.06
C LYS A 34 8.53 24.14 15.74
N GLU A 35 8.28 25.31 15.16
CA GLU A 35 7.57 25.46 13.88
C GLU A 35 8.31 24.76 12.71
N GLU A 36 9.63 24.73 12.75
CA GLU A 36 10.46 23.99 11.77
C GLU A 36 10.30 22.47 11.89
N ALA A 37 10.17 21.96 13.12
CA ALA A 37 9.93 20.54 13.37
C ALA A 37 8.51 20.14 12.94
N ALA A 38 7.52 21.01 13.16
CA ALA A 38 6.16 20.81 12.65
C ALA A 38 6.15 20.69 11.12
N LYS A 39 6.79 21.62 10.40
CA LYS A 39 6.86 21.60 8.93
C LYS A 39 7.62 20.38 8.40
N LYS A 40 8.73 20.00 9.03
CA LYS A 40 9.48 18.78 8.69
C LYS A 40 8.65 17.52 8.93
N ALA A 41 8.01 17.41 10.09
CA ALA A 41 7.15 16.29 10.43
C ALA A 41 5.97 16.19 9.45
N ILE A 42 5.28 17.30 9.15
CA ILE A 42 4.19 17.33 8.16
C ILE A 42 4.69 16.93 6.77
N SER A 43 5.87 17.38 6.35
CA SER A 43 6.41 17.01 5.03
C SER A 43 6.85 15.55 4.97
N TRP A 44 7.42 15.02 6.05
CA TRP A 44 7.78 13.60 6.15
C TRP A 44 6.54 12.74 6.20
N ILE A 45 5.59 13.06 7.08
CA ILE A 45 4.27 12.43 7.13
C ILE A 45 3.66 12.50 5.74
N LYS A 46 3.55 13.64 5.07
CA LYS A 46 2.98 13.72 3.71
C LYS A 46 3.72 12.89 2.64
N ASN A 47 5.04 12.67 2.79
CA ASN A 47 5.81 11.80 1.90
C ASN A 47 5.63 10.30 2.22
N ILE A 48 5.41 9.96 3.48
CA ILE A 48 5.24 8.59 3.99
C ILE A 48 3.77 8.17 3.87
N THR A 49 2.85 9.07 4.18
CA THR A 49 1.42 9.11 3.85
C THR A 49 1.19 9.46 2.38
N ARG A 50 2.13 9.15 1.48
CA ARG A 50 1.73 8.75 0.12
C ARG A 50 1.13 7.35 0.24
N GLU A 51 -0.06 7.30 0.82
CA GLU A 51 -0.91 6.13 0.71
C GLU A 51 -1.03 5.80 -0.76
N ALA A 52 -0.83 4.53 -1.13
CA ALA A 52 -1.05 4.09 -2.49
C ALA A 52 -2.47 4.53 -2.87
N LYS A 53 -2.62 5.53 -3.74
CA LYS A 53 -3.94 6.08 -3.98
C LYS A 53 -4.75 5.01 -4.69
N VAL A 54 -5.93 4.74 -4.15
CA VAL A 54 -6.93 3.93 -4.84
C VAL A 54 -7.11 4.49 -6.24
N GLY A 55 -6.86 3.66 -7.25
CA GLY A 55 -6.93 4.02 -8.66
C GLY A 55 -5.59 4.19 -9.37
N GLU A 56 -4.47 4.24 -8.66
CA GLU A 56 -3.13 4.27 -9.26
C GLU A 56 -2.64 2.88 -9.66
N ILE A 57 -1.80 2.84 -10.69
CA ILE A 57 -1.20 1.62 -11.23
C ILE A 57 0.27 1.60 -10.82
N PHE A 58 0.69 0.52 -10.18
CA PHE A 58 2.06 0.27 -9.77
C PHE A 58 2.59 -1.00 -10.44
N GLN A 59 3.91 -1.10 -10.57
CA GLN A 59 4.56 -2.36 -10.94
C GLN A 59 4.90 -3.10 -9.66
N GLY A 60 4.22 -4.21 -9.42
CA GLY A 60 4.42 -5.01 -8.23
C GLY A 60 5.08 -6.35 -8.55
N LYS A 61 5.94 -6.82 -7.65
CA LYS A 61 6.61 -8.11 -7.78
C LYS A 61 5.82 -9.19 -7.06
N VAL A 62 5.51 -10.29 -7.74
CA VAL A 62 4.81 -11.42 -7.13
C VAL A 62 5.72 -12.08 -6.10
N LYS A 63 5.33 -12.04 -4.83
CA LYS A 63 6.06 -12.70 -3.72
C LYS A 63 5.59 -14.12 -3.49
N LYS A 64 4.28 -14.34 -3.59
CA LYS A 64 3.64 -15.62 -3.29
C LYS A 64 2.37 -15.79 -4.10
N ILE A 65 2.07 -17.03 -4.49
CA ILE A 65 0.85 -17.40 -5.19
C ILE A 65 0.06 -18.37 -4.30
N LEU A 66 -1.25 -18.26 -4.34
CA LEU A 66 -2.24 -19.11 -3.68
C LEU A 66 -3.29 -19.54 -4.72
N ASP A 67 -4.06 -20.58 -4.42
CA ASP A 67 -5.10 -21.09 -5.34
C ASP A 67 -6.19 -20.06 -5.68
N PHE A 68 -6.46 -19.13 -4.75
CA PHE A 68 -7.49 -18.09 -4.91
C PHE A 68 -6.92 -16.70 -5.24
N GLY A 69 -5.60 -16.54 -5.34
CA GLY A 69 -4.99 -15.23 -5.61
C GLY A 69 -3.47 -15.17 -5.55
N ALA A 70 -2.90 -13.99 -5.74
CA ALA A 70 -1.45 -13.76 -5.68
C ALA A 70 -1.12 -12.58 -4.76
N PHE A 71 -0.10 -12.74 -3.94
CA PHE A 71 0.51 -11.66 -3.17
C PHE A 71 1.57 -10.96 -4.02
N VAL A 72 1.36 -9.67 -4.22
CA VAL A 72 2.19 -8.79 -5.03
C VAL A 72 2.71 -7.67 -4.15
N GLU A 73 4.02 -7.57 -4.05
CA GLU A 73 4.71 -6.51 -3.32
C GLU A 73 4.86 -5.30 -4.24
N ILE A 74 4.20 -4.19 -3.92
CA ILE A 74 4.30 -2.93 -4.68
C ILE A 74 5.31 -1.96 -4.06
N PHE A 75 5.51 -2.05 -2.75
CA PHE A 75 6.46 -1.26 -1.99
C PHE A 75 7.06 -2.11 -0.87
N PRO A 76 8.30 -1.82 -0.42
CA PRO A 76 8.94 -2.57 0.66
C PRO A 76 8.11 -2.44 1.95
N GLY A 77 7.53 -3.57 2.40
CA GLY A 77 6.64 -3.63 3.56
C GLY A 77 5.15 -3.41 3.24
N GLN A 78 4.79 -3.24 1.96
CA GLN A 78 3.41 -3.12 1.52
C GLN A 78 3.08 -4.19 0.47
N GLU A 79 2.37 -5.21 0.95
CA GLU A 79 1.91 -6.34 0.15
C GLU A 79 0.44 -6.13 -0.22
N GLY A 80 0.12 -6.41 -1.47
CA GLY A 80 -1.25 -6.43 -1.94
C GLY A 80 -1.67 -7.80 -2.44
N LEU A 81 -2.95 -8.10 -2.27
CA LEU A 81 -3.56 -9.34 -2.73
C LEU A 81 -4.32 -9.08 -4.03
N VAL A 82 -4.01 -9.88 -5.05
CA VAL A 82 -4.77 -9.94 -6.30
C VAL A 82 -5.65 -11.18 -6.25
N HIS A 83 -6.97 -10.99 -6.22
CA HIS A 83 -7.91 -12.12 -6.26
C HIS A 83 -7.88 -12.80 -7.64
N ILE A 84 -8.14 -14.12 -7.70
CA ILE A 84 -8.15 -14.87 -8.97
C ILE A 84 -9.10 -14.26 -10.02
N SER A 85 -10.24 -13.74 -9.56
CA SER A 85 -11.23 -13.03 -10.41
C SER A 85 -10.75 -11.67 -10.94
N GLN A 86 -9.67 -11.13 -10.38
CA GLN A 86 -9.07 -9.84 -10.73
C GLN A 86 -7.77 -9.99 -11.52
N LEU A 87 -7.30 -11.22 -11.75
CA LEU A 87 -6.13 -11.50 -12.59
C LEU A 87 -6.44 -11.33 -14.08
N ALA A 88 -7.61 -11.79 -14.52
CA ALA A 88 -8.00 -11.77 -15.92
C ALA A 88 -9.51 -11.58 -16.09
N PRO A 89 -9.98 -11.08 -17.25
CA PRO A 89 -11.41 -10.98 -17.55
C PRO A 89 -12.07 -12.32 -17.89
N PHE A 90 -11.27 -13.38 -18.09
CA PHE A 90 -11.73 -14.74 -18.39
C PHE A 90 -11.58 -15.66 -17.17
N ARG A 91 -12.23 -16.82 -17.20
CA ARG A 91 -12.13 -17.82 -16.13
C ARG A 91 -10.70 -18.36 -16.07
N VAL A 92 -10.01 -18.06 -14.98
CA VAL A 92 -8.67 -18.58 -14.67
C VAL A 92 -8.83 -19.82 -13.80
N GLU A 93 -8.30 -20.96 -14.23
CA GLU A 93 -8.28 -22.19 -13.42
C GLU A 93 -7.11 -22.20 -12.42
N ARG A 94 -5.95 -21.65 -12.82
CA ARG A 94 -4.75 -21.58 -11.97
C ARG A 94 -4.11 -20.20 -12.06
N VAL A 95 -3.82 -19.62 -10.90
CA VAL A 95 -3.14 -18.32 -10.80
C VAL A 95 -1.75 -18.36 -11.43
N GLU A 96 -1.06 -19.49 -11.29
CA GLU A 96 0.31 -19.74 -11.77
C GLU A 96 0.47 -19.65 -13.30
N ASP A 97 -0.62 -19.87 -14.05
CA ASP A 97 -0.62 -19.73 -15.51
C ASP A 97 -0.63 -18.25 -15.95
N ILE A 98 -1.09 -17.34 -15.08
CA ILE A 98 -1.18 -15.90 -15.37
C ILE A 98 -0.01 -15.14 -14.77
N VAL A 99 0.39 -15.48 -13.55
CA VAL A 99 1.47 -14.81 -12.81
C VAL A 99 2.40 -15.83 -12.20
N LYS A 100 3.71 -15.53 -12.16
CA LYS A 100 4.72 -16.40 -11.54
C LYS A 100 5.37 -15.70 -10.37
N VAL A 101 5.82 -16.47 -9.37
CA VAL A 101 6.60 -15.92 -8.25
C VAL A 101 7.87 -15.28 -8.82
N GLY A 102 8.10 -14.02 -8.42
CA GLY A 102 9.21 -13.20 -8.88
C GLY A 102 8.91 -12.34 -10.10
N ASP A 103 7.75 -12.52 -10.74
CA ASP A 103 7.36 -11.73 -11.92
C ASP A 103 6.94 -10.31 -11.55
N ILE A 104 7.17 -9.35 -12.43
CA ILE A 104 6.84 -7.93 -12.23
C ILE A 104 5.60 -7.62 -13.07
N VAL A 105 4.47 -7.43 -12.40
CA VAL A 105 3.18 -7.25 -13.03
C VAL A 105 2.58 -5.87 -12.71
N PRO A 106 1.96 -5.20 -13.69
CA PRO A 106 1.24 -3.97 -13.44
C PRO A 106 -0.06 -4.27 -12.70
N VAL A 107 -0.24 -3.65 -11.54
CA VAL A 107 -1.35 -3.84 -10.63
C VAL A 107 -1.95 -2.50 -10.24
N LYS A 108 -3.28 -2.43 -10.23
CA LYS A 108 -4.00 -1.22 -9.83
C LYS A 108 -4.51 -1.37 -8.41
N VAL A 109 -4.34 -0.34 -7.59
CA VAL A 109 -4.89 -0.28 -6.24
C VAL A 109 -6.41 -0.08 -6.33
N ILE A 110 -7.17 -1.04 -5.80
CA ILE A 110 -8.64 -1.02 -5.78
C ILE A 110 -9.16 -0.54 -4.43
N SER A 111 -8.55 -1.00 -3.34
CA SER A 111 -8.86 -0.53 -1.99
C SER A 111 -7.70 -0.83 -1.06
N ILE A 112 -7.63 -0.09 0.05
CA ILE A 112 -6.69 -0.35 1.13
C ILE A 112 -7.53 -0.52 2.39
N ASP A 113 -7.28 -1.61 3.09
CA ASP A 113 -7.95 -1.96 4.34
C ASP A 113 -7.20 -1.33 5.53
N GLU A 114 -7.88 -1.09 6.65
CA GLU A 114 -7.27 -0.49 7.86
C GLU A 114 -6.13 -1.34 8.45
N GLN A 115 -6.08 -2.64 8.11
CA GLN A 115 -4.96 -3.52 8.46
C GLN A 115 -3.72 -3.33 7.58
N GLY A 116 -3.75 -2.39 6.62
CA GLY A 116 -2.67 -2.13 5.66
C GLY A 116 -2.64 -3.11 4.49
N ARG A 117 -3.71 -3.91 4.30
CA ARG A 117 -3.82 -4.85 3.17
C ARG A 117 -4.28 -4.10 1.94
N ILE A 118 -3.54 -4.22 0.85
CA ILE A 118 -3.88 -3.57 -0.42
C ILE A 118 -4.60 -4.56 -1.32
N ASN A 119 -5.83 -4.26 -1.72
CA ASN A 119 -6.48 -5.02 -2.78
C ASN A 119 -6.02 -4.51 -4.14
N LEU A 120 -5.41 -5.40 -4.89
CA LEU A 120 -4.83 -5.12 -6.20
C LEU A 120 -5.63 -5.81 -7.29
N SER A 121 -5.70 -5.19 -8.46
CA SER A 121 -6.30 -5.78 -9.65
C SER A 121 -5.39 -5.63 -10.86
N LEU A 122 -5.09 -6.76 -11.48
CA LEU A 122 -4.32 -6.85 -12.72
C LEU A 122 -5.20 -6.49 -13.92
N LYS A 123 -6.47 -6.92 -13.89
CA LYS A 123 -7.48 -6.56 -14.89
C LYS A 123 -7.66 -5.05 -14.99
N ALA A 124 -7.86 -4.37 -13.85
CA ALA A 124 -8.12 -2.93 -13.83
C ALA A 124 -6.88 -2.10 -14.21
N ALA A 125 -5.67 -2.66 -14.09
CA ALA A 125 -4.45 -2.07 -14.64
C ALA A 125 -4.41 -2.16 -16.17
N LYS A 126 -4.80 -3.31 -16.75
CA LYS A 126 -4.86 -3.52 -18.21
C LYS A 126 -5.98 -2.72 -18.89
N GLU A 127 -7.08 -2.44 -18.18
CA GLU A 127 -8.26 -1.77 -18.74
C GLU A 127 -8.05 -0.28 -19.10
N LYS A 128 -7.06 0.38 -18.49
CA LYS A 128 -6.80 1.83 -18.68
C LYS A 128 -5.94 2.18 -19.90
N SER A 129 -5.60 1.21 -20.75
CA SER A 129 -4.77 1.46 -21.94
C SER A 129 -5.58 1.68 -23.22
N LYS A 130 -6.85 2.09 -23.13
CA LYS A 130 -7.73 2.33 -24.28
C LYS A 130 -8.23 3.75 -24.33
#